data_AF-A0A3A8NAA8-F1
#
_entry.id   AF-A0A3A8NAA8-F1
#
_cell.length_a   1.000
_cell.length_b   1.000
_cell.length_c   1.000
_cell.angle_alpha   90.00
_cell.angle_beta   90.00
_cell.angle_gamma   90.00
#
_symmetry.space_group_name_H-M   'P 1'
#
loop_
_entity.id
_entity.type
_entity.pdbx_description
1 polymer ?
#
loop_
_entity_poly.entity_id
_entity_poly.type
_entity_poly.pdbx_seq_one_letter_code
_entity_poly.pdbx_strand_id
1 'polypeptide(L)'
;MSFNQDRIMTRRIGGAGTGPSPLSRSARTPPPPPKGAPANTAAAASTKLREARYESRFEDTDAARPKPQAGAGKASAKAGAKAGAAAPKEDPKLPADVRKTLDQQLALHPKDSAACKTLNALAASPGFQGMKEADQQKLLKYVGGTNVDLSGPARSALSKKLGSDTFKKADAGKQTAQLQKFLTDQPATPKVVAPQKDAFKDTRLPYKLHGPSNVKDIAFESGKADAVKYEVEVDGKKYPVYLPKKADKATTHSIDEVAKGLAALPKSSRALVKEVLVEGKPNPADAHWAKEYNDPNFSSYMTAGADGVINIYPSKPKQSQDYLDGTMIHETGHTLSIKQWGADDSDKRWDGWKAAIKSDGIVPSKYAKAAPSEDFGEALQLYQQVKGTPKEAEVRAMMPERFKIIDALLAEKPKP
;
A
#
# COMPACT_ATOMS: atom_id res chain seq x y z
N MET A 1 9.32 55.33 0.04
CA MET A 1 10.70 55.08 -0.44
C MET A 1 10.59 54.27 -1.71
N SER A 2 11.19 54.74 -2.80
CA SER A 2 11.11 54.13 -4.13
C SER A 2 12.52 53.75 -4.57
N PHE A 3 12.67 52.60 -5.21
CA PHE A 3 13.87 52.26 -5.99
C PHE A 3 13.43 51.57 -7.28
N ASN A 4 13.97 52.06 -8.39
CA ASN A 4 13.64 51.65 -9.74
C ASN A 4 14.92 51.76 -10.61
N GLN A 5 15.03 50.90 -11.63
CA GLN A 5 16.07 50.89 -12.68
C GLN A 5 17.51 50.55 -12.19
N ASP A 6 18.33 49.77 -12.90
CA ASP A 6 18.72 50.00 -14.30
C ASP A 6 19.31 48.78 -15.07
N ARG A 7 19.15 48.83 -16.40
CA ARG A 7 20.02 48.38 -17.54
C ARG A 7 20.52 46.92 -17.69
N ILE A 8 20.16 46.21 -18.78
CA ILE A 8 20.65 46.29 -20.20
C ILE A 8 22.10 45.77 -20.40
N MET A 9 22.26 44.70 -21.20
CA MET A 9 23.21 44.64 -22.34
C MET A 9 22.95 43.42 -23.25
N THR A 10 22.95 43.66 -24.56
CA THR A 10 22.73 42.69 -25.65
C THR A 10 24.04 42.12 -26.21
N ARG A 11 24.04 40.88 -26.71
CA ARG A 11 24.93 40.45 -27.80
C ARG A 11 24.22 39.53 -28.80
N ARG A 12 24.42 39.80 -30.10
CA ARG A 12 23.86 39.05 -31.23
C ARG A 12 24.78 39.19 -32.46
N ILE A 13 25.40 38.09 -32.89
CA ILE A 13 26.05 37.81 -34.19
C ILE A 13 25.90 36.27 -34.32
N GLY A 14 25.38 35.61 -35.36
CA GLY A 14 25.48 35.81 -36.82
C GLY A 14 26.58 34.87 -37.36
N GLY A 15 26.43 34.03 -38.40
CA GLY A 15 25.32 33.65 -39.29
C GLY A 15 25.85 32.83 -40.50
N ALA A 16 24.96 32.24 -41.33
CA ALA A 16 25.22 31.39 -42.53
C ALA A 16 25.86 29.99 -42.26
N GLY A 17 25.59 28.89 -42.98
CA GLY A 17 24.67 28.49 -44.08
C GLY A 17 24.67 26.92 -44.16
N THR A 18 24.07 26.17 -45.10
CA THR A 18 23.25 26.35 -46.32
C THR A 18 22.30 25.12 -46.51
N GLY A 19 21.54 25.02 -47.62
CA GLY A 19 20.68 23.84 -47.96
C GLY A 19 21.31 22.85 -48.97
N PRO A 20 20.55 21.98 -49.68
CA PRO A 20 19.07 21.89 -49.78
C PRO A 20 18.40 20.47 -49.77
N SER A 21 17.10 20.40 -49.38
CA SER A 21 16.01 19.49 -49.87
C SER A 21 16.16 17.95 -49.99
N PRO A 22 15.05 17.17 -50.19
CA PRO A 22 13.64 17.40 -49.85
C PRO A 22 12.98 16.22 -49.08
N LEU A 23 11.82 16.44 -48.46
CA LEU A 23 10.66 15.52 -48.56
C LEU A 23 9.40 16.14 -47.94
N SER A 24 8.37 16.33 -48.77
CA SER A 24 7.06 16.85 -48.35
C SER A 24 6.17 15.73 -47.83
N ARG A 25 5.50 15.95 -46.67
CA ARG A 25 4.24 15.30 -46.33
C ARG A 25 3.28 16.31 -45.72
N SER A 26 2.20 16.61 -46.45
CA SER A 26 1.10 17.45 -45.97
C SER A 26 0.46 16.85 -44.73
N ALA A 27 0.29 17.66 -43.68
CA ALA A 27 -0.69 17.37 -42.64
C ALA A 27 -2.09 17.43 -43.27
N ARG A 28 -2.80 16.31 -43.31
CA ARG A 28 -4.24 16.31 -43.60
C ARG A 28 -4.99 16.67 -42.31
N THR A 29 -5.77 17.74 -42.35
CA THR A 29 -6.86 17.93 -41.39
C THR A 29 -7.85 16.76 -41.51
N PRO A 30 -8.38 16.23 -40.39
CA PRO A 30 -9.41 15.21 -40.44
C PRO A 30 -10.71 15.78 -41.04
N PRO A 31 -11.51 14.98 -41.77
CA PRO A 31 -12.79 15.43 -42.29
C PRO A 31 -13.78 15.73 -41.15
N PRO A 32 -14.72 16.69 -41.34
CA PRO A 32 -15.77 16.93 -40.37
C PRO A 32 -16.71 15.72 -40.26
N PRO A 33 -17.30 15.44 -39.08
CA PRO A 33 -18.21 14.32 -38.89
C PRO A 33 -19.49 14.47 -39.73
N PRO A 34 -20.14 13.37 -40.13
CA PRO A 34 -21.36 13.40 -40.94
C PRO A 34 -22.51 14.08 -40.18
N LYS A 35 -23.17 15.04 -40.85
CA LYS A 35 -24.41 15.66 -40.35
C LYS A 35 -25.53 14.62 -40.35
N GLY A 36 -26.09 14.29 -39.18
CA GLY A 36 -27.31 13.47 -39.08
C GLY A 36 -27.46 12.57 -37.85
N ALA A 37 -26.41 12.38 -37.03
CA ALA A 37 -26.54 11.59 -35.80
C ALA A 37 -27.21 12.41 -34.66
N PRO A 38 -28.19 11.85 -33.93
CA PRO A 38 -28.85 12.56 -32.83
C PRO A 38 -27.87 12.80 -31.68
N ALA A 39 -27.83 14.05 -31.19
CA ALA A 39 -26.95 14.43 -30.10
C ALA A 39 -27.47 13.88 -28.76
N ASN A 40 -26.69 12.99 -28.12
CA ASN A 40 -26.72 12.83 -26.68
C ASN A 40 -25.40 12.26 -26.11
N THR A 41 -24.94 12.88 -25.02
CA THR A 41 -23.94 12.35 -24.06
C THR A 41 -22.56 11.91 -24.56
N ALA A 42 -21.92 12.67 -25.46
CA ALA A 42 -20.50 12.52 -25.82
C ALA A 42 -19.63 13.72 -25.37
N ALA A 43 -19.75 14.13 -24.10
CA ALA A 43 -18.96 15.21 -23.50
C ALA A 43 -18.51 14.93 -22.04
N ALA A 44 -18.53 13.66 -21.63
CA ALA A 44 -18.06 13.19 -20.31
C ALA A 44 -16.95 12.12 -20.46
N ALA A 45 -16.13 12.25 -21.51
CA ALA A 45 -15.11 11.29 -21.92
C ALA A 45 -13.67 11.79 -21.73
N SER A 46 -13.46 12.85 -20.93
CA SER A 46 -12.17 13.14 -20.31
C SER A 46 -12.16 12.55 -18.90
N THR A 47 -11.15 11.73 -18.59
CA THR A 47 -10.88 11.17 -17.25
C THR A 47 -12.06 10.47 -16.56
N LYS A 48 -12.65 9.44 -17.22
CA LYS A 48 -13.14 8.29 -16.44
C LYS A 48 -11.91 7.59 -15.86
N LEU A 49 -11.82 7.59 -14.53
CA LEU A 49 -10.61 7.21 -13.78
C LEU A 49 -10.25 5.74 -13.96
N ARG A 50 -8.96 5.45 -13.77
CA ARG A 50 -8.28 4.21 -14.16
C ARG A 50 -8.34 3.14 -13.07
N GLU A 51 -9.43 3.14 -12.31
CA GLU A 51 -9.52 2.66 -10.94
C GLU A 51 -10.74 1.73 -10.76
N ALA A 52 -10.56 0.47 -11.15
CA ALA A 52 -10.83 -0.59 -10.21
C ALA A 52 -9.65 -1.56 -10.27
N ARG A 53 -8.99 -1.77 -9.14
CA ARG A 53 -7.73 -2.48 -9.08
C ARG A 53 -7.77 -3.54 -7.96
N TYR A 54 -6.83 -4.47 -8.00
CA TYR A 54 -6.94 -5.85 -7.51
C TYR A 54 -7.43 -6.10 -6.05
N GLU A 55 -8.74 -6.26 -5.81
CA GLU A 55 -9.32 -6.56 -4.48
C GLU A 55 -9.92 -7.97 -4.27
N SER A 56 -10.03 -8.83 -5.29
CA SER A 56 -11.10 -9.85 -5.32
C SER A 56 -11.00 -11.11 -4.43
N ARG A 57 -9.91 -11.34 -3.69
CA ARG A 57 -9.66 -12.71 -3.15
C ARG A 57 -8.76 -12.81 -1.91
N PHE A 58 -9.13 -12.13 -0.82
CA PHE A 58 -8.31 -12.09 0.40
C PHE A 58 -8.82 -12.91 1.59
N GLU A 59 -10.09 -13.34 1.60
CA GLU A 59 -10.70 -14.04 2.75
C GLU A 59 -10.09 -15.43 3.07
N ASP A 60 -9.47 -16.13 2.11
CA ASP A 60 -8.79 -17.41 2.37
C ASP A 60 -7.50 -17.29 3.20
N THR A 61 -6.99 -16.06 3.45
CA THR A 61 -5.68 -15.89 4.10
C THR A 61 -5.72 -15.95 5.63
N ASP A 62 -6.80 -15.54 6.28
CA ASP A 62 -6.89 -15.52 7.76
C ASP A 62 -7.01 -16.92 8.36
N ALA A 63 -7.69 -17.85 7.68
CA ALA A 63 -7.70 -19.28 8.05
C ALA A 63 -6.34 -19.97 7.82
N ALA A 64 -5.53 -19.44 6.90
CA ALA A 64 -4.23 -19.99 6.52
C ALA A 64 -3.03 -19.33 7.23
N ARG A 65 -3.23 -18.30 8.06
CA ARG A 65 -2.15 -17.74 8.90
C ARG A 65 -1.60 -18.85 9.80
N PRO A 66 -0.31 -19.22 9.70
CA PRO A 66 0.25 -20.20 10.60
C PRO A 66 0.20 -19.66 12.02
N LYS A 67 -0.62 -20.30 12.88
CA LYS A 67 -0.57 -20.06 14.33
C LYS A 67 0.89 -20.14 14.78
N PRO A 68 1.38 -19.23 15.64
CA PRO A 68 2.76 -19.28 16.12
C PRO A 68 3.04 -20.66 16.69
N GLN A 69 3.93 -21.41 16.02
CA GLN A 69 4.22 -22.78 16.40
C GLN A 69 4.92 -22.79 17.76
N ALA A 70 4.18 -23.19 18.80
CA ALA A 70 4.77 -23.54 20.08
C ALA A 70 5.69 -24.75 19.87
N GLY A 71 6.98 -24.47 19.69
CA GLY A 71 7.99 -25.45 19.26
C GLY A 71 8.33 -26.48 20.34
N ALA A 72 7.45 -27.46 20.55
CA ALA A 72 7.69 -28.64 21.40
C ALA A 72 8.62 -29.66 20.71
N GLY A 73 9.81 -29.23 20.31
CA GLY A 73 10.84 -30.07 19.68
C GLY A 73 11.76 -30.71 20.71
N LYS A 74 11.41 -31.91 21.21
CA LYS A 74 12.36 -32.76 21.96
C LYS A 74 13.43 -33.31 21.00
N ALA A 75 14.56 -32.61 20.88
CA ALA A 75 15.71 -33.10 20.13
C ALA A 75 16.49 -34.14 20.97
N SER A 76 16.54 -35.39 20.50
CA SER A 76 17.39 -36.43 21.07
C SER A 76 18.83 -36.26 20.60
N ALA A 77 19.77 -36.15 21.54
CA ALA A 77 21.19 -36.10 21.24
C ALA A 77 21.76 -37.52 21.07
N LYS A 78 22.39 -37.80 19.91
CA LYS A 78 23.42 -38.84 19.78
C LYS A 78 24.71 -38.21 19.29
N ALA A 79 25.82 -38.62 19.88
CA ALA A 79 27.13 -38.02 19.72
C ALA A 79 27.91 -38.61 18.53
N GLY A 80 28.95 -37.89 18.08
CA GLY A 80 30.04 -38.49 17.29
C GLY A 80 30.70 -37.60 16.24
N ALA A 81 31.64 -36.74 16.66
CA ALA A 81 32.87 -36.39 15.91
C ALA A 81 33.69 -35.34 16.69
N LYS A 82 34.90 -35.70 17.13
CA LYS A 82 35.91 -34.71 17.57
C LYS A 82 36.62 -34.15 16.33
N ALA A 83 36.15 -33.02 15.81
CA ALA A 83 36.97 -32.16 14.96
C ALA A 83 37.92 -31.34 15.85
N GLY A 84 39.17 -31.16 15.43
CA GLY A 84 40.13 -30.33 16.15
C GLY A 84 39.61 -28.90 16.29
N ALA A 85 39.67 -28.35 17.50
CA ALA A 85 39.28 -26.97 17.75
C ALA A 85 40.29 -26.03 17.08
N ALA A 86 39.94 -25.53 15.90
CA ALA A 86 40.60 -24.35 15.35
C ALA A 86 40.50 -23.21 16.37
N ALA A 87 41.54 -22.40 16.48
CA ALA A 87 41.55 -21.22 17.34
C ALA A 87 40.27 -20.39 17.08
N PRO A 88 39.65 -19.80 18.13
CA PRO A 88 38.44 -19.01 17.96
C PRO A 88 38.74 -17.90 16.96
N LYS A 89 38.10 -17.97 15.79
CA LYS A 89 38.15 -16.88 14.82
C LYS A 89 37.59 -15.65 15.53
N GLU A 90 38.32 -14.54 15.47
CA GLU A 90 37.86 -13.28 16.05
C GLU A 90 36.41 -13.01 15.61
N ASP A 91 35.55 -12.68 16.58
CA ASP A 91 34.14 -12.41 16.30
C ASP A 91 34.06 -11.31 15.25
N PRO A 92 33.48 -11.58 14.06
CA PRO A 92 33.50 -10.63 12.95
C PRO A 92 32.84 -9.33 13.39
N LYS A 93 33.66 -8.27 13.44
CA LYS A 93 33.32 -7.00 14.08
C LYS A 93 32.40 -6.19 13.18
N LEU A 94 31.09 -6.44 13.30
CA LEU A 94 30.05 -5.60 12.71
C LEU A 94 30.31 -4.11 13.03
N PRO A 95 29.97 -3.18 12.11
CA PRO A 95 29.94 -1.75 12.42
C PRO A 95 29.12 -1.44 13.67
N ALA A 96 29.51 -0.41 14.42
CA ALA A 96 28.93 -0.11 15.73
C ALA A 96 27.41 0.11 15.68
N ASP A 97 26.92 0.83 14.67
CA ASP A 97 25.48 1.06 14.51
C ASP A 97 24.74 -0.20 14.06
N VAL A 98 25.36 -1.06 13.23
CA VAL A 98 24.79 -2.35 12.82
C VAL A 98 24.68 -3.30 14.02
N ARG A 99 25.70 -3.34 14.90
CA ARG A 99 25.64 -4.07 16.17
C ARG A 99 24.50 -3.55 17.05
N LYS A 100 24.44 -2.24 17.28
CA LYS A 100 23.37 -1.59 18.05
C LYS A 100 21.98 -1.92 17.51
N THR A 101 21.79 -1.93 16.19
CA THR A 101 20.52 -2.32 15.58
C THR A 101 20.22 -3.81 15.75
N LEU A 102 21.20 -4.70 15.59
CA LEU A 102 21.03 -6.13 15.90
C LEU A 102 20.58 -6.33 17.35
N ASP A 103 21.23 -5.68 18.31
CA ASP A 103 20.92 -5.80 19.74
C ASP A 103 19.51 -5.28 20.05
N GLN A 104 19.10 -4.16 19.42
CA GLN A 104 17.73 -3.65 19.47
C GLN A 104 16.71 -4.66 18.91
N GLN A 105 17.00 -5.30 17.77
CA GLN A 105 16.10 -6.29 17.19
C GLN A 105 16.04 -7.56 18.05
N LEU A 106 17.16 -8.03 18.62
CA LEU A 106 17.19 -9.16 19.56
C LEU A 106 16.36 -8.88 20.81
N ALA A 107 16.40 -7.65 21.34
CA ALA A 107 15.62 -7.23 22.50
C ALA A 107 14.09 -7.29 22.29
N LEU A 108 13.61 -7.32 21.03
CA LEU A 108 12.19 -7.53 20.71
C LEU A 108 11.75 -9.00 20.87
N HIS A 109 12.68 -9.94 20.99
CA HIS A 109 12.43 -11.39 20.99
C HIS A 109 12.90 -12.12 22.27
N PRO A 110 12.64 -11.62 23.49
CA PRO A 110 13.21 -12.19 24.73
C PRO A 110 12.74 -13.63 25.03
N LYS A 111 11.72 -14.12 24.32
CA LYS A 111 11.17 -15.49 24.45
C LYS A 111 11.12 -16.26 23.12
N ASP A 112 11.49 -15.64 21.99
CA ASP A 112 11.51 -16.30 20.68
C ASP A 112 12.94 -16.70 20.31
N SER A 113 13.33 -17.90 20.77
CA SER A 113 14.65 -18.47 20.49
C SER A 113 14.90 -18.74 19.00
N ALA A 114 13.85 -18.92 18.19
CA ALA A 114 13.97 -19.10 16.75
C ALA A 114 14.27 -17.77 16.04
N ALA A 115 13.65 -16.68 16.48
CA ALA A 115 13.98 -15.32 16.02
C ALA A 115 15.43 -14.96 16.37
N CYS A 116 15.81 -15.09 17.63
CA CYS A 116 17.18 -14.80 18.09
C CYS A 116 18.23 -15.65 17.35
N LYS A 117 17.96 -16.96 17.14
CA LYS A 117 18.82 -17.83 16.33
C LYS A 117 18.96 -17.35 14.88
N THR A 118 17.87 -16.90 14.26
CA THR A 118 17.87 -16.40 12.87
C THR A 118 18.65 -15.08 12.75
N LEU A 119 18.46 -14.15 13.68
CA LEU A 119 19.17 -12.87 13.70
C LEU A 119 20.67 -13.04 13.94
N ASN A 120 21.05 -13.88 14.91
CA ASN A 120 22.46 -14.20 15.16
C ASN A 120 23.11 -14.96 13.97
N ALA A 121 22.38 -15.89 13.33
CA ALA A 121 22.87 -16.59 12.14
C ALA A 121 23.03 -15.64 10.93
N LEU A 122 22.17 -14.64 10.77
CA LEU A 122 22.33 -13.58 9.77
C LEU A 122 23.62 -12.80 10.05
N ALA A 123 23.74 -12.23 11.26
CA ALA A 123 24.87 -11.42 11.69
C ALA A 123 26.23 -12.12 11.57
N ALA A 124 26.28 -13.42 11.91
CA ALA A 124 27.47 -14.25 11.81
C ALA A 124 27.82 -14.69 10.37
N SER A 125 26.92 -14.50 9.39
CA SER A 125 27.17 -14.94 8.02
C SER A 125 28.17 -14.03 7.28
N PRO A 126 29.19 -14.59 6.59
CA PRO A 126 30.12 -13.80 5.77
C PRO A 126 29.43 -12.94 4.72
N GLY A 127 28.34 -13.44 4.13
CA GLY A 127 27.54 -12.65 3.18
C GLY A 127 26.88 -11.41 3.79
N PHE A 128 26.40 -11.48 5.03
CA PHE A 128 25.85 -10.29 5.68
C PHE A 128 26.96 -9.27 5.97
N GLN A 129 28.11 -9.73 6.45
CA GLN A 129 29.28 -8.88 6.70
C GLN A 129 29.81 -8.21 5.42
N GLY A 130 29.65 -8.86 4.25
CA GLY A 130 29.98 -8.29 2.95
C GLY A 130 28.93 -7.35 2.34
N MET A 131 27.76 -7.17 2.97
CA MET A 131 26.77 -6.17 2.55
C MET A 131 27.20 -4.75 2.97
N LYS A 132 26.71 -3.74 2.26
CA LYS A 132 26.85 -2.33 2.69
C LYS A 132 26.13 -2.12 4.02
N GLU A 133 26.67 -1.28 4.89
CA GLU A 133 26.07 -0.96 6.20
C GLU A 133 24.60 -0.52 6.11
N ALA A 134 24.23 0.29 5.11
CA ALA A 134 22.85 0.70 4.88
C ALA A 134 21.92 -0.50 4.53
N ASP A 135 22.42 -1.49 3.79
CA ASP A 135 21.67 -2.70 3.44
C ASP A 135 21.59 -3.66 4.64
N GLN A 136 22.66 -3.76 5.45
CA GLN A 136 22.68 -4.50 6.72
C GLN A 136 21.62 -3.96 7.69
N GLN A 137 21.61 -2.63 7.88
CA GLN A 137 20.62 -1.88 8.65
C GLN A 137 19.18 -2.15 8.17
N LYS A 138 18.95 -2.02 6.86
CA LYS A 138 17.63 -2.22 6.25
C LYS A 138 17.14 -3.66 6.40
N LEU A 139 18.00 -4.65 6.17
CA LEU A 139 17.66 -6.06 6.33
C LEU A 139 17.38 -6.41 7.79
N LEU A 140 18.18 -5.93 8.75
CA LEU A 140 17.95 -6.15 10.18
C LEU A 140 16.59 -5.58 10.62
N LYS A 141 16.25 -4.35 10.23
CA LYS A 141 14.93 -3.75 10.54
C LYS A 141 13.79 -4.54 9.90
N TYR A 142 13.95 -4.98 8.66
CA TYR A 142 12.93 -5.75 7.94
C TYR A 142 12.64 -7.11 8.59
N VAL A 143 13.66 -7.88 9.00
CA VAL A 143 13.46 -9.23 9.58
C VAL A 143 13.45 -9.26 11.11
N GLY A 144 13.94 -8.22 11.77
CA GLY A 144 14.10 -8.14 13.22
C GLY A 144 12.85 -7.75 13.99
N GLY A 145 11.86 -7.17 13.32
CA GLY A 145 10.63 -6.70 13.94
C GLY A 145 9.66 -7.78 14.45
N THR A 146 8.57 -7.32 15.07
CA THR A 146 7.44 -8.08 15.62
C THR A 146 6.17 -7.99 14.78
N ASN A 147 6.13 -7.15 13.74
CA ASN A 147 5.00 -7.03 12.82
C ASN A 147 4.73 -8.39 12.15
N VAL A 148 3.47 -8.82 12.24
CA VAL A 148 3.03 -10.17 11.83
C VAL A 148 2.80 -10.30 10.33
N ASP A 149 2.70 -9.19 9.61
CA ASP A 149 2.44 -9.13 8.17
C ASP A 149 3.74 -8.93 7.37
N LEU A 150 4.71 -8.20 7.94
CA LEU A 150 6.04 -7.95 7.34
C LEU A 150 7.15 -8.78 8.00
N SER A 151 7.53 -8.43 9.23
CA SER A 151 8.81 -8.87 9.81
C SER A 151 8.84 -10.33 10.24
N GLY A 152 7.76 -10.86 10.80
CA GLY A 152 7.62 -12.28 11.12
C GLY A 152 7.75 -13.19 9.88
N PRO A 153 6.94 -12.98 8.83
CA PRO A 153 7.06 -13.70 7.56
C PRO A 153 8.44 -13.56 6.92
N ALA A 154 9.01 -12.34 6.89
CA ALA A 154 10.35 -12.10 6.35
C ALA A 154 11.43 -12.89 7.11
N ARG A 155 11.41 -12.88 8.45
CA ARG A 155 12.32 -13.67 9.28
C ARG A 155 12.21 -15.17 9.02
N SER A 156 10.99 -15.69 8.87
CA SER A 156 10.75 -17.10 8.55
C SER A 156 11.34 -17.49 7.19
N ALA A 157 11.14 -16.67 6.16
CA ALA A 157 11.71 -16.90 4.83
C ALA A 157 13.25 -16.77 4.83
N LEU A 158 13.80 -15.81 5.58
CA LEU A 158 15.25 -15.67 5.75
C LEU A 158 15.84 -16.88 6.46
N SER A 159 15.21 -17.37 7.53
CA SER A 159 15.67 -18.55 8.28
C SER A 159 15.80 -19.78 7.38
N LYS A 160 14.82 -20.01 6.49
CA LYS A 160 14.88 -21.05 5.45
C LYS A 160 16.04 -20.83 4.46
N LYS A 161 16.29 -19.58 4.03
CA LYS A 161 17.42 -19.23 3.15
C LYS A 161 18.77 -19.50 3.83
N LEU A 162 19.00 -18.99 5.05
CA LEU A 162 20.23 -19.20 5.82
C LEU A 162 20.45 -20.70 6.15
N GLY A 163 19.36 -21.44 6.35
CA GLY A 163 19.37 -22.88 6.56
C GLY A 163 19.73 -23.71 5.31
N SER A 164 19.60 -23.15 4.11
CA SER A 164 19.77 -23.89 2.85
C SER A 164 21.23 -24.21 2.50
N ASP A 165 21.43 -25.37 1.86
CA ASP A 165 22.72 -25.79 1.32
C ASP A 165 23.30 -24.77 0.34
N THR A 166 22.46 -24.20 -0.54
CA THR A 166 22.85 -23.18 -1.53
C THR A 166 23.39 -21.91 -0.90
N PHE A 167 22.95 -21.57 0.32
CA PHE A 167 23.51 -20.44 1.06
C PHE A 167 24.78 -20.84 1.83
N LYS A 168 24.75 -21.98 2.53
CA LYS A 168 25.88 -22.46 3.35
C LYS A 168 27.12 -22.82 2.55
N LYS A 169 26.96 -23.38 1.35
CA LYS A 169 28.04 -23.77 0.43
C LYS A 169 28.50 -22.61 -0.48
N ALA A 170 27.78 -21.50 -0.49
CA ALA A 170 28.18 -20.31 -1.22
C ALA A 170 29.34 -19.58 -0.50
N ASP A 171 30.29 -19.07 -1.28
CA ASP A 171 31.28 -18.10 -0.82
C ASP A 171 30.62 -16.79 -0.33
N ALA A 172 31.38 -15.95 0.37
CA ALA A 172 30.89 -14.72 0.95
C ALA A 172 30.22 -13.80 -0.08
N GLY A 173 30.79 -13.64 -1.29
CA GLY A 173 30.23 -12.79 -2.34
C GLY A 173 28.87 -13.31 -2.85
N LYS A 174 28.76 -14.62 -3.07
CA LYS A 174 27.48 -15.26 -3.43
C LYS A 174 26.46 -15.20 -2.29
N GLN A 175 26.87 -15.29 -1.02
CA GLN A 175 25.97 -15.07 0.11
C GLN A 175 25.49 -13.61 0.17
N THR A 176 26.37 -12.62 -0.02
CA THR A 176 26.02 -11.19 -0.10
C THR A 176 24.96 -10.96 -1.17
N ALA A 177 25.20 -11.44 -2.40
CA ALA A 177 24.26 -11.31 -3.51
C ALA A 177 22.90 -11.99 -3.21
N GLN A 178 22.89 -13.13 -2.52
CA GLN A 178 21.66 -13.80 -2.10
C GLN A 178 20.86 -13.04 -1.03
N LEU A 179 21.53 -12.30 -0.13
CA LEU A 179 20.87 -11.46 0.88
C LEU A 179 20.38 -10.14 0.28
N GLN A 180 21.16 -9.51 -0.60
CA GLN A 180 20.72 -8.34 -1.37
C GLN A 180 19.51 -8.69 -2.24
N LYS A 181 19.53 -9.84 -2.94
CA LYS A 181 18.36 -10.33 -3.69
C LYS A 181 17.17 -10.62 -2.77
N PHE A 182 17.37 -11.16 -1.57
CA PHE A 182 16.30 -11.34 -0.59
C PHE A 182 15.64 -10.00 -0.19
N LEU A 183 16.45 -8.95 0.01
CA LEU A 183 16.00 -7.60 0.36
C LEU A 183 15.28 -6.87 -0.79
N THR A 184 15.66 -7.14 -2.04
CA THR A 184 14.98 -6.60 -3.23
C THR A 184 13.69 -7.36 -3.58
N ASP A 185 13.75 -8.70 -3.61
CA ASP A 185 12.61 -9.54 -3.97
C ASP A 185 11.50 -9.45 -2.91
N GLN A 186 11.89 -9.47 -1.64
CA GLN A 186 11.02 -9.51 -0.46
C GLN A 186 10.01 -10.67 -0.56
N PRO A 187 10.50 -11.93 -0.59
CA PRO A 187 9.67 -13.08 -0.98
C PRO A 187 8.47 -13.33 -0.07
N ALA A 188 8.57 -12.91 1.19
CA ALA A 188 7.56 -13.07 2.23
C ALA A 188 6.58 -11.88 2.35
N THR A 189 6.76 -10.80 1.58
CA THR A 189 5.81 -9.68 1.56
C THR A 189 4.39 -10.19 1.26
N PRO A 190 3.37 -9.70 2.00
CA PRO A 190 2.00 -10.16 1.85
C PRO A 190 1.44 -9.75 0.48
N LYS A 191 0.31 -10.33 0.05
CA LYS A 191 -0.30 -9.96 -1.23
C LYS A 191 -0.77 -8.51 -1.21
N VAL A 192 -1.57 -8.17 -0.19
CA VAL A 192 -2.02 -6.82 0.20
C VAL A 192 -1.76 -6.62 1.70
N VAL A 193 -1.88 -5.39 2.18
CA VAL A 193 -2.00 -5.09 3.61
C VAL A 193 -3.36 -5.58 4.10
N ALA A 194 -3.40 -6.78 4.67
CA ALA A 194 -4.61 -7.29 5.30
C ALA A 194 -4.75 -6.69 6.71
N PRO A 195 -5.86 -6.03 7.05
CA PRO A 195 -6.03 -5.41 8.34
C PRO A 195 -6.02 -6.45 9.47
N GLN A 196 -5.28 -6.15 10.54
CA GLN A 196 -5.27 -7.01 11.73
C GLN A 196 -6.63 -6.95 12.44
N LYS A 197 -7.03 -8.07 13.04
CA LYS A 197 -8.24 -8.18 13.84
C LYS A 197 -8.32 -7.05 14.89
N ASP A 198 -9.47 -6.39 14.95
CA ASP A 198 -9.80 -5.27 15.83
C ASP A 198 -8.86 -4.04 15.69
N ALA A 199 -8.02 -3.94 14.66
CA ALA A 199 -6.95 -2.91 14.56
C ALA A 199 -7.43 -1.46 14.59
N PHE A 200 -8.65 -1.19 14.10
CA PHE A 200 -9.23 0.15 14.08
C PHE A 200 -10.27 0.36 15.19
N LYS A 201 -10.56 -0.67 16.00
CA LYS A 201 -11.66 -0.65 16.96
C LYS A 201 -11.58 0.51 17.95
N ASP A 202 -10.38 0.76 18.47
CA ASP A 202 -10.13 1.76 19.50
C ASP A 202 -9.78 3.14 18.90
N THR A 203 -9.63 3.24 17.57
CA THR A 203 -9.38 4.50 16.84
C THR A 203 -10.62 5.04 16.11
N ARG A 204 -11.66 4.21 15.93
CA ARG A 204 -13.00 4.64 15.45
C ARG A 204 -13.55 5.76 16.34
N LEU A 205 -13.90 6.88 15.71
CA LEU A 205 -14.58 7.98 16.40
C LEU A 205 -16.05 7.62 16.73
N PRO A 206 -16.67 8.27 17.74
CA PRO A 206 -18.11 8.17 17.93
C PRO A 206 -18.86 8.75 16.72
N TYR A 207 -19.94 8.07 16.32
CA TYR A 207 -20.82 8.49 15.23
C TYR A 207 -22.30 8.52 15.64
N LYS A 208 -23.11 9.22 14.86
CA LYS A 208 -24.58 9.17 14.94
C LYS A 208 -25.16 8.83 13.58
N LEU A 209 -26.33 8.20 13.56
CA LEU A 209 -27.09 7.93 12.35
C LEU A 209 -28.36 8.81 12.33
N HIS A 210 -28.61 9.48 11.21
CA HIS A 210 -29.89 10.17 10.96
C HIS A 210 -30.58 9.52 9.76
N GLY A 211 -31.91 9.42 9.80
CA GLY A 211 -32.72 8.72 8.78
C GLY A 211 -33.33 7.41 9.32
N PRO A 212 -33.73 6.45 8.45
CA PRO A 212 -33.63 6.50 7.00
C PRO A 212 -34.62 7.48 6.36
N SER A 213 -34.30 7.97 5.16
CA SER A 213 -35.26 8.58 4.24
C SER A 213 -35.30 7.81 2.92
N ASN A 214 -36.48 7.73 2.29
CA ASN A 214 -36.64 7.05 1.01
C ASN A 214 -36.19 7.96 -0.13
N VAL A 215 -35.35 7.46 -1.04
CA VAL A 215 -34.95 8.17 -2.26
C VAL A 215 -35.18 7.26 -3.46
N LYS A 216 -35.63 7.82 -4.59
CA LYS A 216 -35.90 7.09 -5.83
C LYS A 216 -34.76 7.28 -6.83
N ASP A 217 -34.60 6.32 -7.73
CA ASP A 217 -33.76 6.42 -8.93
C ASP A 217 -32.31 6.89 -8.69
N ILE A 218 -31.72 6.52 -7.55
CA ILE A 218 -30.30 6.79 -7.26
C ILE A 218 -29.45 6.07 -8.29
N ALA A 219 -28.51 6.82 -8.89
CA ALA A 219 -27.54 6.30 -9.85
C ALA A 219 -26.37 5.66 -9.11
N PHE A 220 -26.54 4.39 -8.76
CA PHE A 220 -25.43 3.49 -8.39
C PHE A 220 -24.61 3.13 -9.64
N GLU A 221 -23.34 2.75 -9.46
CA GLU A 221 -22.51 2.23 -10.57
C GLU A 221 -23.11 0.94 -11.15
N SER A 222 -23.71 0.07 -10.33
CA SER A 222 -24.45 -1.11 -10.79
C SER A 222 -25.84 -0.84 -11.39
N GLY A 223 -26.17 0.44 -11.63
CA GLY A 223 -27.36 0.93 -12.31
C GLY A 223 -28.39 1.58 -11.38
N LYS A 224 -29.38 2.27 -11.94
CA LYS A 224 -30.39 3.00 -11.16
C LYS A 224 -31.21 2.08 -10.25
N ALA A 225 -31.41 2.49 -8.99
CA ALA A 225 -32.28 1.81 -8.05
C ALA A 225 -32.92 2.76 -7.00
N ASP A 226 -34.07 2.33 -6.48
CA ASP A 226 -34.66 2.89 -5.27
C ASP A 226 -33.77 2.59 -4.04
N ALA A 227 -33.53 3.60 -3.21
CA ALA A 227 -32.63 3.55 -2.06
C ALA A 227 -33.29 4.00 -0.75
N VAL A 228 -32.66 3.63 0.36
CA VAL A 228 -32.73 4.36 1.63
C VAL A 228 -31.46 5.18 1.80
N LYS A 229 -31.63 6.44 2.20
CA LYS A 229 -30.54 7.37 2.52
C LYS A 229 -30.45 7.53 4.04
N TYR A 230 -29.23 7.50 4.54
CA TYR A 230 -28.87 7.92 5.89
C TYR A 230 -27.89 9.09 5.82
N GLU A 231 -27.83 9.89 6.87
CA GLU A 231 -26.69 10.78 7.13
C GLU A 231 -25.90 10.18 8.31
N VAL A 232 -24.66 9.77 8.08
CA VAL A 232 -23.73 9.40 9.15
C VAL A 232 -23.06 10.68 9.64
N GLU A 233 -23.10 10.97 10.93
CA GLU A 233 -22.42 12.13 11.53
C GLU A 233 -21.18 11.66 12.28
N VAL A 234 -19.99 12.13 11.89
CA VAL A 234 -18.71 11.86 12.55
C VAL A 234 -17.95 13.17 12.71
N ASP A 235 -17.50 13.50 13.94
CA ASP A 235 -16.78 14.75 14.23
C ASP A 235 -17.56 16.00 13.73
N GLY A 236 -18.88 15.97 13.89
CA GLY A 236 -19.82 17.03 13.47
C GLY A 236 -20.10 17.13 11.96
N LYS A 237 -19.28 16.53 11.08
CA LYS A 237 -19.58 16.47 9.63
C LYS A 237 -20.55 15.33 9.34
N LYS A 238 -21.52 15.59 8.47
CA LYS A 238 -22.48 14.60 7.95
C LYS A 238 -22.01 14.05 6.61
N TYR A 239 -22.24 12.76 6.41
CA TYR A 239 -21.89 11.98 5.23
C TYR A 239 -23.15 11.27 4.73
N PRO A 240 -23.66 11.61 3.54
CA PRO A 240 -24.79 10.89 2.95
C PRO A 240 -24.35 9.48 2.54
N VAL A 241 -25.09 8.47 3.00
CA VAL A 241 -24.88 7.06 2.68
C VAL A 241 -26.16 6.48 2.09
N TYR A 242 -26.05 5.86 0.91
CA TYR A 242 -27.18 5.30 0.17
C TYR A 242 -27.06 3.78 0.12
N LEU A 243 -28.15 3.08 0.49
CA LEU A 243 -28.27 1.63 0.38
C LEU A 243 -29.50 1.30 -0.49
N PRO A 244 -29.41 0.43 -1.51
CA PRO A 244 -30.57 0.05 -2.32
C PRO A 244 -31.58 -0.71 -1.47
N LYS A 245 -32.87 -0.47 -1.69
CA LYS A 245 -33.95 -1.13 -0.91
C LYS A 245 -33.99 -2.66 -1.05
N LYS A 246 -33.32 -3.19 -2.09
CA LYS A 246 -33.26 -4.62 -2.44
C LYS A 246 -31.82 -5.12 -2.48
N ALA A 247 -31.10 -4.97 -1.37
CA ALA A 247 -29.76 -5.51 -1.16
C ALA A 247 -29.81 -6.92 -0.52
N ASP A 248 -28.87 -7.80 -0.90
CA ASP A 248 -28.65 -9.07 -0.21
C ASP A 248 -27.77 -8.87 1.03
N LYS A 249 -28.43 -8.84 2.20
CA LYS A 249 -27.79 -8.63 3.52
C LYS A 249 -26.70 -9.67 3.87
N ALA A 250 -26.65 -10.81 3.18
CA ALA A 250 -25.59 -11.80 3.36
C ALA A 250 -24.28 -11.41 2.66
N THR A 251 -24.28 -10.34 1.85
CA THR A 251 -23.15 -9.92 0.99
C THR A 251 -22.88 -8.41 1.01
N THR A 252 -23.88 -7.59 1.31
CA THR A 252 -23.74 -6.14 1.45
C THR A 252 -23.55 -5.74 2.91
N HIS A 253 -22.74 -4.71 3.16
CA HIS A 253 -22.63 -4.10 4.48
C HIS A 253 -23.89 -3.35 4.89
N SER A 254 -24.19 -3.39 6.18
CA SER A 254 -25.23 -2.58 6.82
C SER A 254 -24.77 -1.14 7.03
N ILE A 255 -25.72 -0.22 7.25
CA ILE A 255 -25.42 1.19 7.56
C ILE A 255 -24.51 1.35 8.78
N ASP A 256 -24.64 0.49 9.79
CA ASP A 256 -23.81 0.54 11.00
C ASP A 256 -22.35 0.13 10.71
N GLU A 257 -22.15 -0.87 9.85
CA GLU A 257 -20.82 -1.28 9.40
C GLU A 257 -20.13 -0.19 8.56
N VAL A 258 -20.87 0.46 7.66
CA VAL A 258 -20.36 1.60 6.87
C VAL A 258 -20.06 2.82 7.74
N ALA A 259 -20.88 3.09 8.75
CA ALA A 259 -20.65 4.18 9.69
C ALA A 259 -19.38 3.97 10.54
N LYS A 260 -19.09 2.72 10.93
CA LYS A 260 -17.82 2.34 11.57
C LYS A 260 -16.61 2.55 10.64
N GLY A 261 -16.73 2.18 9.36
CA GLY A 261 -15.70 2.45 8.36
C GLY A 261 -15.40 3.95 8.22
N LEU A 262 -16.44 4.77 8.05
CA LEU A 262 -16.32 6.24 8.04
C LEU A 262 -15.70 6.78 9.33
N ALA A 263 -16.05 6.20 10.49
CA ALA A 263 -15.50 6.58 11.78
C ALA A 263 -14.03 6.18 11.99
N ALA A 264 -13.55 5.12 11.33
CA ALA A 264 -12.15 4.67 11.35
C ALA A 264 -11.23 5.54 10.48
N LEU A 265 -11.77 6.25 9.49
CA LEU A 265 -10.98 7.10 8.59
C LEU A 265 -10.21 8.21 9.35
N PRO A 266 -8.94 8.49 8.99
CA PRO A 266 -8.25 9.67 9.50
C PRO A 266 -8.94 10.95 9.00
N LYS A 267 -8.84 12.05 9.77
CA LYS A 267 -9.62 13.28 9.54
C LYS A 267 -9.43 13.87 8.14
N SER A 268 -8.22 13.81 7.57
CA SER A 268 -7.95 14.27 6.21
C SER A 268 -8.67 13.44 5.16
N SER A 269 -8.50 12.11 5.15
CA SER A 269 -9.26 11.19 4.28
C SER A 269 -10.78 11.38 4.42
N ARG A 270 -11.28 11.41 5.66
CA ARG A 270 -12.71 11.61 5.95
C ARG A 270 -13.21 13.00 5.49
N ALA A 271 -12.35 14.02 5.41
CA ALA A 271 -12.74 15.32 4.86
C ALA A 271 -13.03 15.24 3.36
N LEU A 272 -12.35 14.35 2.62
CA LEU A 272 -12.51 14.18 1.18
C LEU A 272 -13.79 13.44 0.78
N VAL A 273 -14.34 12.61 1.66
CA VAL A 273 -15.59 11.87 1.39
C VAL A 273 -16.76 12.83 1.18
N LYS A 274 -17.40 12.67 0.02
CA LYS A 274 -18.60 13.38 -0.42
C LYS A 274 -19.85 12.56 -0.12
N GLU A 275 -19.87 11.29 -0.54
CA GLU A 275 -20.96 10.34 -0.28
C GLU A 275 -20.47 8.89 -0.39
N VAL A 276 -21.24 7.95 0.17
CA VAL A 276 -20.98 6.51 0.08
C VAL A 276 -22.18 5.79 -0.53
N LEU A 277 -21.93 5.01 -1.57
CA LEU A 277 -22.91 4.18 -2.26
C LEU A 277 -22.63 2.71 -1.91
N VAL A 278 -23.51 2.09 -1.12
CA VAL A 278 -23.47 0.63 -0.92
C VAL A 278 -24.19 0.02 -2.11
N GLU A 279 -23.49 -0.74 -2.93
CA GLU A 279 -23.96 -1.24 -4.20
C GLU A 279 -24.83 -2.50 -4.03
N GLY A 280 -25.83 -2.66 -4.91
CA GLY A 280 -26.75 -3.80 -4.87
C GLY A 280 -26.28 -5.02 -5.67
N LYS A 281 -25.22 -4.87 -6.48
CA LYS A 281 -24.66 -5.89 -7.38
C LYS A 281 -23.15 -5.66 -7.53
N PRO A 282 -22.38 -6.62 -8.06
CA PRO A 282 -20.96 -6.45 -8.38
C PRO A 282 -20.69 -5.25 -9.32
N ASN A 283 -19.43 -4.81 -9.35
CA ASN A 283 -19.01 -3.68 -10.18
C ASN A 283 -19.15 -4.06 -11.67
N PRO A 284 -19.89 -3.28 -12.50
CA PRO A 284 -20.04 -3.59 -13.92
C PRO A 284 -18.71 -3.58 -14.70
N ALA A 285 -17.67 -2.94 -14.16
CA ALA A 285 -16.33 -2.94 -14.75
C ALA A 285 -15.53 -4.23 -14.49
N ASP A 286 -15.97 -5.14 -13.60
CA ASP A 286 -15.19 -6.33 -13.22
C ASP A 286 -14.84 -7.21 -14.42
N ALA A 287 -15.73 -7.34 -15.40
CA ALA A 287 -15.47 -8.11 -16.63
C ALA A 287 -14.41 -7.48 -17.57
N HIS A 288 -14.10 -6.19 -17.40
CA HIS A 288 -12.97 -5.53 -18.06
C HIS A 288 -11.67 -5.80 -17.29
N TRP A 289 -11.69 -5.53 -15.98
CA TRP A 289 -10.53 -5.68 -15.11
C TRP A 289 -10.06 -7.13 -14.95
N ALA A 290 -10.96 -8.11 -14.99
CA ALA A 290 -10.63 -9.54 -15.07
C ALA A 290 -9.72 -9.88 -16.26
N LYS A 291 -9.85 -9.15 -17.38
CA LYS A 291 -9.00 -9.31 -18.56
C LYS A 291 -7.68 -8.56 -18.40
N GLU A 292 -7.72 -7.32 -17.89
CA GLU A 292 -6.53 -6.50 -17.64
C GLU A 292 -5.57 -7.18 -16.63
N TYR A 293 -6.10 -7.77 -15.57
CA TYR A 293 -5.32 -8.51 -14.56
C TYR A 293 -5.06 -9.98 -14.90
N ASN A 294 -5.63 -10.49 -16.00
CA ASN A 294 -5.61 -11.91 -16.34
C ASN A 294 -6.07 -12.82 -15.16
N ASP A 295 -7.08 -12.35 -14.42
CA ASP A 295 -7.73 -13.10 -13.34
C ASP A 295 -9.23 -13.20 -13.64
N PRO A 296 -9.73 -14.33 -14.16
CA PRO A 296 -11.15 -14.49 -14.49
C PRO A 296 -12.07 -14.51 -13.26
N ASN A 297 -11.52 -14.48 -12.04
CA ASN A 297 -12.25 -14.36 -10.78
C ASN A 297 -12.05 -12.98 -10.14
N PHE A 298 -11.64 -11.96 -10.92
CA PHE A 298 -11.63 -10.59 -10.45
C PHE A 298 -13.05 -10.10 -10.15
N SER A 299 -13.15 -9.33 -9.08
CA SER A 299 -14.33 -8.70 -8.50
C SER A 299 -13.83 -7.53 -7.67
N SER A 300 -14.31 -6.32 -7.93
CA SER A 300 -14.02 -5.17 -7.07
C SER A 300 -14.78 -5.32 -5.76
N TYR A 301 -14.19 -4.96 -4.62
CA TYR A 301 -14.91 -4.87 -3.36
C TYR A 301 -15.22 -3.41 -3.00
N MET A 302 -14.28 -2.50 -3.18
CA MET A 302 -14.53 -1.06 -3.10
C MET A 302 -13.92 -0.30 -4.29
N THR A 303 -14.38 0.93 -4.52
CA THR A 303 -13.67 1.96 -5.31
C THR A 303 -13.93 3.34 -4.70
N ALA A 304 -12.97 4.27 -4.77
CA ALA A 304 -13.20 5.68 -4.48
C ALA A 304 -12.69 6.62 -5.58
N GLY A 305 -13.58 7.50 -6.04
CA GLY A 305 -13.25 8.51 -7.04
C GLY A 305 -12.50 9.72 -6.49
N ALA A 306 -11.85 10.47 -7.39
CA ALA A 306 -11.24 11.77 -7.09
C ALA A 306 -12.25 12.83 -6.57
N ASP A 307 -13.53 12.65 -6.88
CA ASP A 307 -14.66 13.48 -6.46
C ASP A 307 -15.16 13.13 -5.04
N GLY A 308 -14.60 12.09 -4.42
CA GLY A 308 -14.93 11.67 -3.04
C GLY A 308 -16.17 10.78 -2.93
N VAL A 309 -16.67 10.22 -4.03
CA VAL A 309 -17.69 9.16 -4.01
C VAL A 309 -17.00 7.82 -3.74
N ILE A 310 -17.48 7.08 -2.75
CA ILE A 310 -17.02 5.71 -2.43
C ILE A 310 -18.13 4.71 -2.81
N ASN A 311 -17.80 3.70 -3.61
CA ASN A 311 -18.71 2.59 -3.93
C ASN A 311 -18.27 1.33 -3.19
N ILE A 312 -19.20 0.66 -2.49
CA ILE A 312 -18.93 -0.57 -1.73
C ILE A 312 -19.75 -1.71 -2.33
N TYR A 313 -19.09 -2.63 -3.03
CA TYR A 313 -19.71 -3.74 -3.76
C TYR A 313 -20.01 -4.96 -2.87
N PRO A 314 -21.06 -5.74 -3.16
CA PRO A 314 -21.36 -6.97 -2.43
C PRO A 314 -20.29 -8.04 -2.66
N SER A 315 -19.80 -8.67 -1.59
CA SER A 315 -18.83 -9.76 -1.66
C SER A 315 -19.40 -11.09 -1.17
N LYS A 316 -18.80 -12.21 -1.60
CA LYS A 316 -19.14 -13.58 -1.14
C LYS A 316 -17.87 -14.36 -0.77
N PRO A 317 -17.60 -14.64 0.51
CA PRO A 317 -18.32 -14.17 1.71
C PRO A 317 -18.35 -12.63 1.87
N LYS A 318 -19.18 -12.14 2.80
CA LYS A 318 -19.21 -10.72 3.17
C LYS A 318 -17.95 -10.41 3.98
N GLN A 319 -17.17 -9.41 3.54
CA GLN A 319 -15.96 -8.97 4.23
C GLN A 319 -16.20 -8.62 5.71
N SER A 320 -15.16 -8.75 6.52
CA SER A 320 -15.20 -8.38 7.93
C SER A 320 -15.25 -6.85 8.14
N GLN A 321 -15.62 -6.40 9.34
CA GLN A 321 -15.56 -4.96 9.68
C GLN A 321 -14.14 -4.40 9.56
N ASP A 322 -13.13 -5.15 10.01
CA ASP A 322 -11.74 -4.66 9.97
C ASP A 322 -11.24 -4.58 8.51
N TYR A 323 -11.72 -5.48 7.63
CA TYR A 323 -11.47 -5.41 6.19
C TYR A 323 -12.14 -4.18 5.56
N LEU A 324 -13.43 -3.94 5.86
CA LEU A 324 -14.15 -2.73 5.41
C LEU A 324 -13.43 -1.44 5.82
N ASP A 325 -13.00 -1.35 7.08
CA ASP A 325 -12.27 -0.18 7.59
C ASP A 325 -10.92 0.00 6.88
N GLY A 326 -10.17 -1.11 6.71
CA GLY A 326 -8.87 -1.13 6.04
C GLY A 326 -8.96 -0.67 4.58
N THR A 327 -9.85 -1.28 3.79
CA THR A 327 -10.09 -0.89 2.40
C THR A 327 -10.59 0.56 2.32
N MET A 328 -11.47 1.03 3.20
CA MET A 328 -11.91 2.44 3.13
C MET A 328 -10.74 3.43 3.35
N ILE A 329 -9.76 3.07 4.19
CA ILE A 329 -8.51 3.84 4.35
C ILE A 329 -7.64 3.78 3.09
N HIS A 330 -7.52 2.60 2.45
CA HIS A 330 -6.80 2.42 1.18
C HIS A 330 -7.42 3.28 0.06
N GLU A 331 -8.71 3.14 -0.18
CA GLU A 331 -9.47 3.83 -1.23
C GLU A 331 -9.46 5.35 -1.05
N THR A 332 -9.69 5.84 0.17
CA THR A 332 -9.54 7.29 0.43
C THR A 332 -8.08 7.77 0.36
N GLY A 333 -7.11 6.85 0.40
CA GLY A 333 -5.72 7.09 0.03
C GLY A 333 -5.54 7.38 -1.47
N HIS A 334 -6.28 6.70 -2.36
CA HIS A 334 -6.35 7.09 -3.77
C HIS A 334 -6.94 8.50 -3.91
N THR A 335 -8.11 8.79 -3.32
CA THR A 335 -8.71 10.14 -3.36
C THR A 335 -7.74 11.22 -2.85
N LEU A 336 -7.01 10.96 -1.76
CA LEU A 336 -6.03 11.89 -1.18
C LEU A 336 -4.83 12.11 -2.11
N SER A 337 -4.25 11.04 -2.63
CA SER A 337 -3.07 11.12 -3.50
C SER A 337 -3.40 11.75 -4.86
N ILE A 338 -4.58 11.48 -5.44
CA ILE A 338 -5.08 12.16 -6.65
C ILE A 338 -5.23 13.67 -6.42
N LYS A 339 -5.79 14.11 -5.28
CA LYS A 339 -5.91 15.55 -4.99
C LYS A 339 -4.56 16.22 -4.77
N GLN A 340 -3.59 15.52 -4.20
CA GLN A 340 -2.26 16.05 -3.93
C GLN A 340 -1.35 16.07 -5.18
N TRP A 341 -1.35 15.00 -5.97
CA TRP A 341 -0.37 14.77 -7.05
C TRP A 341 -0.98 14.53 -8.44
N GLY A 342 -2.30 14.37 -8.54
CA GLY A 342 -3.01 14.04 -9.78
C GLY A 342 -3.13 12.53 -10.04
N ALA A 343 -4.11 12.14 -10.85
CA ALA A 343 -4.44 10.75 -11.16
C ALA A 343 -3.51 10.06 -12.20
N ASP A 344 -2.35 10.66 -12.47
CA ASP A 344 -1.33 10.10 -13.36
C ASP A 344 -0.01 9.99 -12.58
N ASP A 345 0.32 8.78 -12.15
CA ASP A 345 1.54 8.43 -11.42
C ASP A 345 2.84 8.79 -12.18
N SER A 346 2.76 9.03 -13.49
CA SER A 346 3.88 9.52 -14.29
C SER A 346 4.15 11.02 -14.13
N ASP A 347 3.20 11.79 -13.60
CA ASP A 347 3.35 13.23 -13.31
C ASP A 347 4.52 13.46 -12.34
N LYS A 348 5.28 14.54 -12.58
CA LYS A 348 6.40 14.97 -11.74
C LYS A 348 6.00 15.26 -10.28
N ARG A 349 4.72 15.56 -10.02
CA ARG A 349 4.19 15.75 -8.66
C ARG A 349 4.38 14.51 -7.79
N TRP A 350 4.32 13.32 -8.40
CA TRP A 350 4.60 12.05 -7.72
C TRP A 350 6.09 11.79 -7.44
N ASP A 351 7.02 12.60 -7.94
CA ASP A 351 8.46 12.30 -7.85
C ASP A 351 8.97 12.23 -6.41
N GLY A 352 8.40 13.02 -5.49
CA GLY A 352 8.70 12.94 -4.06
C GLY A 352 8.31 11.59 -3.45
N TRP A 353 7.14 11.06 -3.82
CA TRP A 353 6.68 9.74 -3.36
C TRP A 353 7.48 8.60 -4.01
N LYS A 354 7.73 8.68 -5.32
CA LYS A 354 8.61 7.73 -6.05
C LYS A 354 10.03 7.69 -5.48
N ALA A 355 10.56 8.83 -5.03
CA ALA A 355 11.84 8.91 -4.32
C ALA A 355 11.79 8.25 -2.93
N ALA A 356 10.71 8.45 -2.17
CA ALA A 356 10.51 7.80 -0.87
C ALA A 356 10.44 6.26 -1.01
N ILE A 357 9.64 5.74 -1.96
CA ILE A 357 9.58 4.30 -2.30
C ILE A 357 10.99 3.73 -2.51
N LYS A 358 11.80 4.41 -3.34
CA LYS A 358 13.15 3.99 -3.69
C LYS A 358 14.12 4.06 -2.49
N SER A 359 14.02 5.10 -1.67
CA SER A 359 14.86 5.31 -0.50
C SER A 359 14.63 4.23 0.56
N ASP A 360 13.36 4.07 0.96
CA ASP A 360 12.91 3.09 1.93
C ASP A 360 13.22 1.67 1.45
N GLY A 361 12.89 1.34 0.19
CA GLY A 361 13.23 0.06 -0.46
C GLY A 361 12.53 -1.17 0.13
N ILE A 362 11.78 -1.04 1.23
CA ILE A 362 10.79 -2.03 1.70
C ILE A 362 9.43 -1.64 1.11
N VAL A 363 8.59 -2.63 0.78
CA VAL A 363 7.22 -2.40 0.30
C VAL A 363 6.19 -2.91 1.30
N PRO A 364 5.02 -2.25 1.43
CA PRO A 364 3.97 -2.69 2.36
C PRO A 364 3.31 -3.99 1.89
N SER A 365 3.22 -4.22 0.57
CA SER A 365 2.69 -5.46 -0.01
C SER A 365 3.25 -5.76 -1.41
N LYS A 366 2.84 -6.87 -2.01
CA LYS A 366 3.12 -7.20 -3.41
C LYS A 366 2.25 -6.36 -4.35
N TYR A 367 1.03 -6.06 -3.95
CA TYR A 367 0.09 -5.23 -4.70
C TYR A 367 0.59 -3.79 -4.84
N ALA A 368 1.17 -3.21 -3.78
CA ALA A 368 1.89 -1.94 -3.81
C ALA A 368 2.98 -1.83 -4.88
N LYS A 369 3.55 -2.95 -5.37
CA LYS A 369 4.54 -2.94 -6.45
C LYS A 369 3.94 -2.61 -7.83
N ALA A 370 2.61 -2.60 -7.99
CA ALA A 370 1.94 -2.40 -9.27
C ALA A 370 1.97 -0.93 -9.74
N ALA A 371 1.76 0.04 -8.85
CA ALA A 371 1.85 1.46 -9.17
C ALA A 371 2.13 2.32 -7.91
N PRO A 372 2.72 3.52 -8.06
CA PRO A 372 2.86 4.50 -6.97
C PRO A 372 1.57 4.81 -6.19
N SER A 373 0.40 4.82 -6.86
CA SER A 373 -0.91 4.97 -6.24
C SER A 373 -1.25 3.84 -5.26
N GLU A 374 -1.01 2.59 -5.66
CA GLU A 374 -1.24 1.40 -4.81
C GLU A 374 -0.29 1.41 -3.61
N ASP A 375 0.98 1.76 -3.83
CA ASP A 375 1.96 1.88 -2.76
C ASP A 375 1.54 2.93 -1.71
N PHE A 376 0.92 4.04 -2.14
CA PHE A 376 0.35 5.03 -1.22
C PHE A 376 -0.86 4.51 -0.44
N GLY A 377 -1.84 3.89 -1.10
CA GLY A 377 -3.02 3.31 -0.43
C GLY A 377 -2.63 2.26 0.62
N GLU A 378 -1.79 1.30 0.23
CA GLU A 378 -1.27 0.24 1.10
C GLU A 378 -0.41 0.79 2.24
N ALA A 379 0.48 1.76 1.97
CA ALA A 379 1.31 2.37 3.02
C ALA A 379 0.47 3.19 4.00
N LEU A 380 -0.58 3.89 3.54
CA LEU A 380 -1.50 4.64 4.40
C LEU A 380 -2.31 3.70 5.28
N GLN A 381 -2.86 2.61 4.73
CA GLN A 381 -3.59 1.61 5.50
C GLN A 381 -2.69 0.98 6.57
N LEU A 382 -1.50 0.51 6.20
CA LEU A 382 -0.54 -0.07 7.13
C LEU A 382 -0.11 0.94 8.22
N TYR A 383 0.09 2.21 7.85
CA TYR A 383 0.36 3.29 8.80
C TYR A 383 -0.78 3.45 9.82
N GLN A 384 -2.05 3.57 9.39
CA GLN A 384 -3.17 3.75 10.33
C GLN A 384 -3.35 2.52 11.22
N GLN A 385 -3.16 1.32 10.68
CA GLN A 385 -3.27 0.05 11.41
C GLN A 385 -2.30 -0.07 12.59
N VAL A 386 -1.11 0.56 12.50
CA VAL A 386 -0.10 0.52 13.58
C VAL A 386 -0.03 1.79 14.41
N LYS A 387 -0.71 2.87 14.01
CA LYS A 387 -0.61 4.19 14.65
C LYS A 387 -1.03 4.15 16.12
N GLY A 388 -0.23 4.75 17.00
CA GLY A 388 -0.43 4.74 18.45
C GLY A 388 -0.08 3.39 19.12
N THR A 389 0.32 2.38 18.36
CA THR A 389 0.73 1.07 18.90
C THR A 389 2.25 0.94 18.98
N PRO A 390 2.80 0.00 19.78
CA PRO A 390 4.24 -0.30 19.78
C PRO A 390 4.82 -0.69 18.40
N LYS A 391 3.97 -1.17 17.47
CA LYS A 391 4.39 -1.53 16.11
C LYS A 391 4.64 -0.30 15.21
N GLU A 392 4.19 0.90 15.60
CA GLU A 392 4.38 2.11 14.78
C GLU A 392 5.87 2.42 14.55
N ALA A 393 6.67 2.39 15.61
CA ALA A 393 8.10 2.66 15.54
C ALA A 393 8.85 1.65 14.65
N GLU A 394 8.42 0.40 14.65
CA GLU A 394 8.98 -0.66 13.81
C GLU A 394 8.71 -0.42 12.32
N VAL A 395 7.47 -0.13 11.95
CA VAL A 395 7.12 0.13 10.54
C VAL A 395 7.69 1.46 10.05
N ARG A 396 7.71 2.50 10.91
CA ARG A 396 8.44 3.76 10.65
C ARG A 396 9.92 3.53 10.36
N ALA A 397 10.57 2.59 11.03
CA ALA A 397 11.97 2.26 10.80
C ALA A 397 12.20 1.53 9.45
N MET A 398 11.18 0.88 8.89
CA MET A 398 11.22 0.23 7.58
C MET A 398 10.88 1.19 6.42
N MET A 399 10.00 2.17 6.64
CA MET A 399 9.52 3.10 5.61
C MET A 399 9.53 4.59 6.06
N PRO A 400 10.68 5.13 6.49
CA PRO A 400 10.76 6.45 7.11
C PRO A 400 10.37 7.61 6.17
N GLU A 401 10.79 7.59 4.90
CA GLU A 401 10.50 8.72 4.00
C GLU A 401 9.03 8.72 3.55
N ARG A 402 8.43 7.55 3.31
CA ARG A 402 6.98 7.47 3.06
C ARG A 402 6.17 7.96 4.26
N PHE A 403 6.53 7.51 5.47
CA PHE A 403 5.73 7.82 6.65
C PHE A 403 5.84 9.29 7.05
N LYS A 404 6.97 9.95 6.77
CA LYS A 404 7.14 11.41 6.86
C LYS A 404 6.23 12.18 5.89
N ILE A 405 6.04 11.69 4.66
CA ILE A 405 5.08 12.29 3.70
C ILE A 405 3.64 12.08 4.20
N ILE A 406 3.31 10.88 4.68
CA ILE A 406 1.98 10.57 5.25
C ILE A 406 1.71 11.48 6.46
N ASP A 407 2.64 11.62 7.41
CA ASP A 407 2.47 12.50 8.58
C ASP A 407 2.14 13.94 8.17
N ALA A 408 2.83 14.48 7.15
CA ALA A 408 2.55 15.82 6.63
C ALA A 408 1.13 15.93 6.06
N LEU A 409 0.71 14.99 5.21
CA LEU A 409 -0.64 14.97 4.61
C LEU A 409 -1.77 14.77 5.64
N LEU A 410 -1.48 14.09 6.75
CA LEU A 410 -2.44 13.89 7.84
C LEU A 410 -2.47 15.07 8.84
N ALA A 411 -1.40 15.86 8.92
CA ALA A 411 -1.30 17.05 9.75
C ALA A 411 -1.84 18.31 9.06
N GLU A 412 -1.80 18.38 7.73
CA GLU A 412 -2.40 19.48 6.98
C GLU A 412 -3.92 19.58 7.24
N LYS A 413 -4.38 20.79 7.58
CA LYS A 413 -5.82 21.10 7.49
C LYS A 413 -6.23 20.98 6.01
N PRO A 414 -7.36 20.34 5.68
CA PRO A 414 -7.84 20.28 4.30
C PRO A 414 -7.88 21.68 3.68
N LYS A 415 -7.22 21.84 2.54
CA LYS A 415 -7.36 23.05 1.72
C LYS A 415 -8.79 23.08 1.16
N PRO A 416 -9.49 24.22 1.23
CA PRO A 416 -10.91 24.32 0.87
C PRO A 416 -11.14 24.12 -0.63
#